data_AF-A0A0F8W6A9-F1
#
_entry.id   AF-A0A0F8W6A9-F1
#
_cell.length_a   1.000
_cell.length_b   1.000
_cell.length_c   1.000
_cell.angle_alpha   90.00
_cell.angle_beta   90.00
_cell.angle_gamma   90.00
#
_symmetry.space_group_name_H-M   'P 1'
#
loop_
_entity.id
_entity.type
_entity.pdbx_description
1 polymer ?
#
loop_
_entity_poly.entity_id
_entity_poly.type
_entity_poly.pdbx_seq_one_letter_code
_entity_poly.pdbx_strand_id
1 'polypeptide(L)'
;MTGLVRNNFQRIKSVLYGPDATPTFAGVTLSGLTSNALLYSVSGVLTSLGVATNGQLPIGSTGAAPVLAGITGTANQVVSTPGAGSITLSTPQDIHSAASNFTVAGATVTGASVLGLNSAVFQPAAGGNSATFFQVKDADGGTPILNVDTVGEKVGIGNSNAQELLVVGDNLGSFGAVKALVIGNTSGTSGFYLGQGISNNMGWYWQAHGTPALAQAHV
;
A
#
# COMPACT_ATOMS: atom_id res chain seq x y z
N MET A 1 -50.21 -16.60 -45.57
CA MET A 1 -49.94 -15.27 -46.17
C MET A 1 -48.45 -14.96 -46.38
N THR A 2 -47.50 -15.82 -45.98
CA THR A 2 -46.06 -15.49 -45.93
C THR A 2 -45.28 -15.68 -47.24
N GLY A 3 -45.75 -16.53 -48.17
CA GLY A 3 -45.04 -16.83 -49.41
C GLY A 3 -45.08 -15.71 -50.46
N LEU A 4 -46.28 -15.19 -50.76
CA LEU A 4 -46.44 -14.13 -51.77
C LEU A 4 -45.75 -12.82 -51.35
N VAL A 5 -45.87 -12.45 -50.07
CA VAL A 5 -45.22 -11.26 -49.51
C VAL A 5 -43.70 -11.40 -49.61
N ARG A 6 -43.13 -12.53 -49.18
CA ARG A 6 -41.69 -12.78 -49.29
C ARG A 6 -41.22 -12.71 -50.75
N ASN A 7 -41.95 -13.31 -51.69
CA ASN A 7 -41.62 -13.29 -53.11
C ASN A 7 -41.64 -11.86 -53.69
N ASN A 8 -42.62 -11.04 -53.29
CA ASN A 8 -42.69 -9.65 -53.73
C ASN A 8 -41.52 -8.82 -53.18
N PHE A 9 -41.13 -9.01 -51.91
CA PHE A 9 -39.94 -8.35 -51.35
C PHE A 9 -38.65 -8.77 -52.07
N GLN A 10 -38.51 -10.05 -52.41
CA GLN A 10 -37.35 -10.53 -53.18
C GLN A 10 -37.31 -9.93 -54.58
N ARG A 11 -38.46 -9.79 -55.27
CA ARG A 11 -38.54 -9.12 -56.58
C ARG A 11 -38.19 -7.64 -56.49
N ILE A 12 -38.66 -6.94 -55.46
CA ILE A 12 -38.31 -5.54 -55.24
C ILE A 12 -36.79 -5.38 -55.07
N LYS A 13 -36.15 -6.25 -54.28
CA LYS A 13 -34.69 -6.27 -54.14
C LYS A 13 -33.99 -6.51 -55.48
N SER A 14 -34.40 -7.53 -56.23
CA SER A 14 -33.69 -7.95 -57.45
C SER A 14 -33.92 -7.01 -58.64
N VAL A 15 -35.07 -6.34 -58.72
CA VAL A 15 -35.46 -5.54 -59.90
C VAL A 15 -35.21 -4.06 -59.69
N LEU A 16 -35.47 -3.52 -58.50
CA LEU A 16 -35.43 -2.07 -58.28
C LEU A 16 -34.13 -1.58 -57.66
N TYR A 17 -33.50 -2.41 -56.82
CA TYR A 17 -32.40 -1.98 -55.97
C TYR A 17 -31.04 -2.55 -56.45
N GLY A 18 -31.02 -3.75 -57.03
CA GLY A 18 -29.78 -4.43 -57.42
C GLY A 18 -29.13 -5.18 -56.24
N PRO A 19 -28.11 -6.03 -56.50
CA PRO A 19 -27.54 -6.92 -55.48
C PRO A 19 -26.82 -6.19 -54.33
N ASP A 20 -26.23 -5.01 -54.61
CA ASP A 20 -25.42 -4.23 -53.65
C ASP A 20 -26.13 -2.97 -53.13
N ALA A 21 -27.45 -2.90 -53.30
CA ALA A 21 -28.20 -1.74 -52.89
C ALA A 21 -28.22 -1.52 -51.38
N THR A 22 -28.15 -0.25 -50.97
CA THR A 22 -28.24 0.20 -49.57
C THR A 22 -29.48 1.09 -49.38
N PRO A 23 -30.69 0.52 -49.45
CA PRO A 23 -31.92 1.31 -49.33
C PRO A 23 -32.01 1.98 -47.96
N THR A 24 -32.38 3.26 -47.94
CA THR A 24 -32.72 3.98 -46.71
C THR A 24 -34.23 3.98 -46.52
N PHE A 25 -34.70 3.50 -45.38
CA PHE A 25 -36.12 3.53 -45.04
C PHE A 25 -36.40 4.70 -44.09
N ALA A 26 -37.21 5.66 -44.54
CA ALA A 26 -37.67 6.75 -43.68
C ALA A 26 -38.85 6.27 -42.81
N GLY A 27 -38.74 6.43 -41.48
CA GLY A 27 -39.83 6.13 -40.56
C GLY A 27 -40.24 4.65 -40.53
N VAL A 28 -39.34 3.77 -40.08
CA VAL A 28 -39.65 2.34 -39.93
C VAL A 28 -40.51 2.13 -38.67
N THR A 29 -41.69 1.54 -38.83
CA THR A 29 -42.50 1.06 -37.70
C THR A 29 -42.35 -0.45 -37.58
N LEU A 30 -41.80 -0.91 -36.45
CA LEU A 30 -41.65 -2.33 -36.14
C LEU A 30 -42.64 -2.72 -35.05
N SER A 31 -43.54 -3.66 -35.36
CA SER A 31 -44.50 -4.17 -34.39
C SER A 31 -43.85 -5.19 -33.45
N GLY A 32 -44.33 -5.26 -32.22
CA GLY A 32 -43.85 -6.22 -31.21
C GLY A 32 -42.62 -5.76 -30.40
N LEU A 33 -42.14 -4.53 -30.60
CA LEU A 33 -41.11 -3.93 -29.75
C LEU A 33 -41.72 -3.26 -28.52
N THR A 34 -41.00 -3.30 -27.41
CA THR A 34 -41.36 -2.59 -26.17
C THR A 34 -40.95 -1.13 -26.27
N SER A 35 -41.85 -0.20 -25.90
CA SER A 35 -41.57 1.24 -25.87
C SER A 35 -40.49 1.57 -24.84
N ASN A 36 -39.58 2.50 -25.17
CA ASN A 36 -38.45 2.92 -24.32
C ASN A 36 -37.46 1.80 -23.93
N ALA A 37 -37.49 0.66 -24.63
CA ALA A 37 -36.60 -0.47 -24.37
C ALA A 37 -35.39 -0.47 -25.31
N LEU A 38 -34.36 -1.23 -24.92
CA LEU A 38 -33.20 -1.48 -25.77
C LEU A 38 -33.45 -2.64 -26.72
N LEU A 39 -32.97 -2.50 -27.96
CA LEU A 39 -33.15 -3.48 -29.02
C LEU A 39 -31.95 -4.44 -29.10
N TYR A 40 -32.22 -5.71 -29.34
CA TYR A 40 -31.20 -6.74 -29.57
C TYR A 40 -31.71 -7.77 -30.59
N SER A 41 -30.80 -8.58 -31.14
CA SER A 41 -31.16 -9.62 -32.11
C SER A 41 -31.07 -11.01 -31.50
N VAL A 42 -32.03 -11.86 -31.84
CA VAL A 42 -31.99 -13.30 -31.56
C VAL A 42 -32.21 -14.05 -32.88
N SER A 43 -31.22 -14.84 -33.29
CA SER A 43 -31.27 -15.61 -34.54
C SER A 43 -31.57 -14.76 -35.79
N GLY A 44 -31.07 -13.51 -35.83
CA GLY A 44 -31.27 -12.59 -36.95
C GLY A 44 -32.59 -11.82 -36.93
N VAL A 45 -33.43 -12.01 -35.90
CA VAL A 45 -34.67 -11.25 -35.70
C VAL A 45 -34.45 -10.17 -34.64
N LEU A 46 -34.81 -8.93 -34.97
CA LEU A 46 -34.77 -7.83 -34.02
C LEU A 46 -35.92 -7.95 -33.01
N THR A 47 -35.60 -7.80 -31.74
CA THR A 47 -36.53 -7.81 -30.61
C THR A 47 -36.06 -6.78 -29.57
N SER A 48 -36.79 -6.61 -28.47
CA SER A 48 -36.47 -5.68 -27.39
C SER A 48 -36.32 -6.40 -26.06
N LEU A 49 -35.47 -5.87 -25.19
CA LEU A 49 -35.51 -6.17 -23.76
C LEU A 49 -36.77 -5.59 -23.11
N GLY A 50 -36.91 -5.76 -21.79
CA GLY A 50 -37.84 -4.95 -20.99
C GLY A 50 -37.41 -3.48 -20.93
N VAL A 51 -38.22 -2.65 -20.26
CA VAL A 51 -37.86 -1.26 -19.98
C VAL A 51 -36.86 -1.23 -18.83
N ALA A 52 -35.71 -0.58 -19.03
CA ALA A 52 -34.70 -0.42 -17.99
C ALA A 52 -35.23 0.47 -16.85
N THR A 53 -35.03 0.04 -15.61
CA THR A 53 -35.18 0.92 -14.45
C THR A 53 -33.92 1.78 -14.27
N ASN A 54 -33.97 2.76 -13.37
CA ASN A 54 -32.85 3.67 -13.10
C ASN A 54 -31.51 2.92 -12.89
N GLY A 55 -30.50 3.30 -13.67
CA GLY A 55 -29.14 2.75 -13.68
C GLY A 55 -29.01 1.27 -14.08
N GLN A 56 -30.03 0.67 -14.71
CA GLN A 56 -29.86 -0.64 -15.35
C GLN A 56 -29.19 -0.51 -16.72
N LEU A 57 -28.37 -1.51 -17.04
CA LEU A 57 -27.69 -1.67 -18.33
C LEU A 57 -27.94 -3.09 -18.87
N PRO A 58 -27.88 -3.32 -20.19
CA PRO A 58 -27.82 -4.67 -20.74
C PRO A 58 -26.49 -5.33 -20.37
N ILE A 59 -26.56 -6.42 -19.61
CA ILE A 59 -25.42 -7.26 -19.27
C ILE A 59 -25.51 -8.54 -20.09
N GLY A 60 -24.41 -8.90 -20.74
CA GLY A 60 -24.34 -10.10 -21.57
C GLY A 60 -24.60 -11.37 -20.76
N SER A 61 -25.30 -12.32 -21.36
CA SER A 61 -25.56 -13.64 -20.77
C SER A 61 -25.35 -14.72 -21.83
N THR A 62 -24.25 -15.46 -21.74
CA THR A 62 -23.88 -16.49 -22.73
C THR A 62 -25.00 -17.52 -22.89
N GLY A 63 -25.48 -17.72 -24.13
CA GLY A 63 -26.55 -18.67 -24.44
C GLY A 63 -27.97 -18.16 -24.13
N ALA A 64 -28.14 -16.93 -23.65
CA ALA A 64 -29.43 -16.32 -23.35
C ALA A 64 -29.51 -14.87 -23.88
N ALA A 65 -30.68 -14.24 -23.73
CA ALA A 65 -30.81 -12.81 -23.98
C ALA A 65 -29.98 -12.00 -22.96
N PRO A 66 -29.46 -10.82 -23.34
CA PRO A 66 -28.90 -9.89 -22.36
C PRO A 66 -29.91 -9.58 -21.24
N VAL A 67 -29.42 -9.37 -20.02
CA VAL A 67 -30.26 -9.09 -18.86
C VAL A 67 -30.07 -7.64 -18.44
N LEU A 68 -31.16 -6.94 -18.13
CA LEU A 68 -31.07 -5.61 -17.54
C LEU A 68 -30.70 -5.73 -16.07
N ALA A 69 -29.52 -5.23 -15.71
CA ALA A 69 -29.02 -5.26 -14.34
C ALA A 69 -28.27 -3.97 -14.01
N GLY A 70 -28.28 -3.60 -12.72
CA GLY A 70 -27.45 -2.51 -12.22
C GLY A 70 -26.01 -2.97 -11.99
N ILE A 71 -25.08 -2.02 -11.98
CA ILE A 71 -23.73 -2.27 -11.47
C ILE A 71 -23.84 -2.42 -9.96
N THR A 72 -23.50 -3.59 -9.43
CA THR A 72 -23.44 -3.82 -7.99
C THR A 72 -22.03 -3.50 -7.48
N GLY A 73 -21.97 -2.85 -6.33
CA GLY A 73 -20.72 -2.58 -5.62
C GLY A 73 -20.50 -3.58 -4.50
N THR A 74 -19.24 -3.81 -4.14
CA THR A 74 -18.90 -4.51 -2.89
C THR A 74 -18.80 -3.49 -1.76
N ALA A 75 -19.38 -3.80 -0.59
CA ALA A 75 -19.25 -2.98 0.60
C ALA A 75 -17.76 -2.67 0.87
N ASN A 76 -17.47 -1.41 1.19
CA ASN A 76 -16.11 -0.91 1.43
C ASN A 76 -15.15 -0.95 0.23
N GLN A 77 -15.64 -1.10 -1.02
CA GLN A 77 -14.79 -1.02 -2.21
C GLN A 77 -15.31 -0.01 -3.24
N VAL A 78 -16.51 -0.26 -3.77
CA VAL A 78 -17.15 0.62 -4.75
C VAL A 78 -18.59 0.79 -4.31
N VAL A 79 -19.03 2.02 -4.19
CA VAL A 79 -20.41 2.39 -3.97
C VAL A 79 -21.02 2.71 -5.32
N SER A 80 -22.08 1.98 -5.68
CA SER A 80 -22.87 2.23 -6.87
C SER A 80 -24.17 2.91 -6.46
N THR A 81 -24.43 4.10 -7.00
CA THR A 81 -25.65 4.87 -6.74
C THR A 81 -26.40 5.13 -8.05
N PRO A 82 -27.26 4.19 -8.47
CA PRO A 82 -28.15 4.36 -9.62
C PRO A 82 -29.12 5.54 -9.46
N GLY A 83 -29.20 6.40 -10.48
CA GLY A 83 -30.17 7.50 -10.59
C GLY A 83 -30.91 7.48 -11.92
N ALA A 84 -31.90 8.37 -12.08
CA ALA A 84 -32.53 8.55 -13.38
C ALA A 84 -31.52 9.16 -14.37
N GLY A 85 -31.19 8.44 -15.44
CA GLY A 85 -30.22 8.89 -16.45
C GLY A 85 -28.76 8.93 -15.98
N SER A 86 -28.42 8.39 -14.80
CA SER A 86 -27.07 8.39 -14.27
C SER A 86 -26.74 7.13 -13.46
N ILE A 87 -25.45 6.81 -13.40
CA ILE A 87 -24.89 5.87 -12.43
C ILE A 87 -23.69 6.59 -11.83
N THR A 88 -23.76 6.95 -10.55
CA THR A 88 -22.61 7.50 -9.83
C THR A 88 -21.85 6.35 -9.19
N LEU A 89 -20.58 6.25 -9.54
CA LEU A 89 -19.64 5.31 -8.91
C LEU A 89 -18.65 6.11 -8.07
N SER A 90 -18.44 5.67 -6.83
CA SER A 90 -17.38 6.21 -5.98
C SER A 90 -16.69 5.07 -5.25
N THR A 91 -15.44 5.27 -4.85
CA THR A 91 -14.82 4.47 -3.80
C THR A 91 -15.22 5.05 -2.44
N PRO A 92 -15.16 4.30 -1.32
CA PRO A 92 -15.37 4.85 0.02
C PRO A 92 -14.41 6.00 0.37
N GLN A 93 -13.29 6.08 -0.33
CA GLN A 93 -12.30 7.14 -0.22
C GLN A 93 -11.58 7.30 -1.56
N ASP A 94 -11.31 8.53 -1.98
CA ASP A 94 -10.58 8.82 -3.22
C ASP A 94 -9.08 8.51 -3.08
N ILE A 95 -8.49 7.89 -4.11
CA ILE A 95 -7.08 7.43 -4.11
C ILE A 95 -6.25 8.02 -5.27
N HIS A 96 -6.63 9.20 -5.75
CA HIS A 96 -5.94 9.91 -6.84
C HIS A 96 -4.81 10.82 -6.33
N SER A 97 -3.92 11.27 -7.21
CA SER A 97 -2.76 12.12 -6.85
C SER A 97 -3.13 13.51 -6.32
N ALA A 98 -4.35 13.97 -6.61
CA ALA A 98 -4.93 15.18 -6.05
C ALA A 98 -5.91 14.89 -4.89
N ALA A 99 -6.04 13.63 -4.46
CA ALA A 99 -6.83 13.28 -3.29
C ALA A 99 -6.21 13.98 -2.07
N SER A 100 -7.02 14.75 -1.36
CA SER A 100 -6.52 15.50 -0.21
C SER A 100 -6.24 14.57 0.99
N ASN A 101 -6.98 13.45 1.13
CA ASN A 101 -6.94 12.62 2.34
C ASN A 101 -6.98 11.11 2.03
N PHE A 102 -6.01 10.34 2.56
CA PHE A 102 -6.07 8.87 2.67
C PHE A 102 -6.17 8.49 4.16
N THR A 103 -7.32 7.97 4.61
CA THR A 103 -7.63 7.63 6.01
C THR A 103 -7.89 6.14 6.17
N VAL A 104 -6.99 5.44 6.87
CA VAL A 104 -7.17 4.03 7.24
C VAL A 104 -6.94 3.84 8.75
N ALA A 105 -7.78 3.06 9.41
CA ALA A 105 -7.65 2.78 10.84
C ALA A 105 -6.51 1.75 11.07
N GLY A 106 -5.55 2.07 11.94
CA GLY A 106 -4.41 1.18 12.19
C GLY A 106 -3.49 1.04 10.98
N ALA A 107 -3.13 2.17 10.35
CA ALA A 107 -2.32 2.20 9.15
C ALA A 107 -0.92 1.61 9.40
N THR A 108 -0.65 0.42 8.85
CA THR A 108 0.73 -0.01 8.63
C THR A 108 1.24 0.68 7.37
N VAL A 109 1.79 1.88 7.55
CA VAL A 109 2.44 2.65 6.47
C VAL A 109 3.90 2.25 6.44
N THR A 110 4.18 1.23 5.65
CA THR A 110 5.55 0.78 5.41
C THR A 110 6.32 1.91 4.70
N GLY A 111 7.14 2.66 5.44
CA GLY A 111 8.04 3.68 4.88
C GLY A 111 7.62 5.15 5.03
N ALA A 112 7.06 5.59 6.16
CA ALA A 112 6.87 7.02 6.47
C ALA A 112 8.20 7.75 6.77
N SER A 113 9.03 7.80 5.74
CA SER A 113 9.73 8.98 5.26
C SER A 113 8.76 9.83 4.44
N VAL A 114 9.16 11.02 4.04
CA VAL A 114 8.79 11.50 2.71
C VAL A 114 9.02 10.39 1.67
N LEU A 115 7.96 9.73 1.17
CA LEU A 115 8.02 9.02 -0.10
C LEU A 115 8.09 10.07 -1.21
N GLY A 116 9.23 10.76 -1.31
CA GLY A 116 9.60 11.45 -2.53
C GLY A 116 9.74 10.41 -3.63
N LEU A 117 9.78 10.85 -4.89
CA LEU A 117 10.10 9.95 -6.00
C LEU A 117 11.40 9.19 -5.67
N ASN A 118 11.27 7.89 -5.37
CA ASN A 118 12.33 6.90 -5.19
C ASN A 118 13.05 6.81 -3.81
N SER A 119 12.47 7.23 -2.66
CA SER A 119 13.10 6.94 -1.36
C SER A 119 12.14 6.88 -0.15
N ALA A 120 12.44 6.01 0.81
CA ALA A 120 11.90 6.05 2.18
C ALA A 120 13.01 6.50 3.14
N VAL A 121 13.38 7.76 3.05
CA VAL A 121 14.27 8.45 4.00
C VAL A 121 13.59 8.63 5.36
N PHE A 122 13.69 7.68 6.29
CA PHE A 122 13.49 8.09 7.68
C PHE A 122 14.54 9.19 7.91
N GLN A 123 14.08 10.42 7.97
CA GLN A 123 14.87 11.58 8.30
C GLN A 123 14.09 12.22 9.42
N PRO A 124 14.76 12.58 10.52
CA PRO A 124 14.21 13.60 11.36
C PRO A 124 13.95 14.86 10.50
N ALA A 125 13.01 15.71 10.90
CA ALA A 125 12.85 17.01 10.26
C ALA A 125 14.19 17.78 10.29
N ALA A 126 14.46 18.62 9.28
CA ALA A 126 15.70 19.37 9.22
C ALA A 126 15.96 20.16 10.53
N GLY A 127 17.13 19.96 11.14
CA GLY A 127 17.52 20.53 12.44
C GLY A 127 16.96 19.79 13.68
N GLY A 128 16.15 18.75 13.48
CA GLY A 128 15.57 17.96 14.56
C GLY A 128 16.44 16.75 14.87
N ASN A 129 17.31 16.84 15.86
CA ASN A 129 17.90 15.63 16.42
C ASN A 129 16.79 14.87 17.18
N SER A 130 16.66 13.56 17.02
CA SER A 130 15.64 12.76 17.69
C SER A 130 16.25 11.58 18.42
N ALA A 131 16.06 11.56 19.74
CA ALA A 131 16.46 10.46 20.61
C ALA A 131 15.65 9.19 20.38
N THR A 132 14.71 9.21 19.43
CA THR A 132 13.73 8.17 19.13
C THR A 132 13.52 8.01 17.63
N PHE A 133 14.47 8.48 16.82
CA PHE A 133 14.33 8.64 15.36
C PHE A 133 13.85 7.35 14.69
N PHE A 134 14.36 6.22 15.15
CA PHE A 134 13.81 4.93 14.81
C PHE A 134 13.68 4.10 16.07
N GLN A 135 12.44 3.75 16.43
CA GLN A 135 12.13 2.99 17.62
C GLN A 135 11.36 1.72 17.32
N VAL A 136 11.76 0.67 18.01
CA VAL A 136 10.97 -0.54 18.17
C VAL A 136 10.51 -0.59 19.62
N LYS A 137 9.20 -0.44 19.84
CA LYS A 137 8.58 -0.53 21.16
C LYS A 137 8.13 -1.96 21.46
N ASP A 138 8.01 -2.29 22.73
CA ASP A 138 7.34 -3.50 23.19
C ASP A 138 5.81 -3.34 23.19
N ALA A 139 5.10 -4.39 23.61
CA ALA A 139 3.65 -4.47 23.56
C ALA A 139 2.94 -3.53 24.55
N ASP A 140 3.59 -3.17 25.64
CA ASP A 140 3.06 -2.18 26.59
C ASP A 140 3.36 -0.74 26.14
N GLY A 141 4.18 -0.57 25.10
CA GLY A 141 4.49 0.72 24.48
C GLY A 141 5.49 1.55 25.29
N GLY A 142 6.12 0.94 26.29
CA GLY A 142 7.08 1.53 27.21
C GLY A 142 8.44 1.71 26.57
N THR A 143 9.46 1.14 27.18
CA THR A 143 10.84 1.40 26.75
C THR A 143 11.14 0.72 25.42
N PRO A 144 11.70 1.43 24.42
CA PRO A 144 12.05 0.81 23.16
C PRO A 144 13.10 -0.28 23.36
N ILE A 145 12.87 -1.41 22.73
CA ILE A 145 13.84 -2.49 22.65
C ILE A 145 15.04 -2.05 21.79
N LEU A 146 14.77 -1.28 20.73
CA LEU A 146 15.78 -0.66 19.86
C LEU A 146 15.47 0.82 19.71
N ASN A 147 16.51 1.62 19.81
CA ASN A 147 16.42 3.06 19.70
C ASN A 147 17.60 3.62 18.91
N VAL A 148 17.32 4.17 17.73
CA VAL A 148 18.28 5.02 17.02
C VAL A 148 18.06 6.44 17.50
N ASP A 149 19.09 6.97 18.16
CA ASP A 149 19.15 8.29 18.76
C ASP A 149 20.08 9.18 17.92
N THR A 150 19.50 10.07 17.13
CA THR A 150 20.25 11.05 16.34
C THR A 150 20.65 12.30 17.14
N VAL A 151 20.31 12.41 18.45
CA VAL A 151 20.78 13.45 19.39
C VAL A 151 22.11 13.08 20.00
N GLY A 152 22.22 11.86 20.50
CA GLY A 152 23.46 11.32 21.03
C GLY A 152 24.39 10.75 19.96
N GLU A 153 23.89 10.64 18.71
CA GLU A 153 24.50 9.83 17.65
C GLU A 153 24.72 8.39 18.11
N LYS A 154 23.71 7.85 18.82
CA LYS A 154 23.76 6.54 19.47
C LYS A 154 22.77 5.58 18.85
N VAL A 155 23.13 4.32 18.95
CA VAL A 155 22.21 3.20 18.74
C VAL A 155 22.16 2.45 20.07
N GLY A 156 20.97 2.39 20.66
CA GLY A 156 20.72 1.74 21.94
C GLY A 156 19.88 0.48 21.78
N ILE A 157 20.19 -0.55 22.58
CA ILE A 157 19.41 -1.78 22.70
C ILE A 157 19.06 -1.96 24.20
N GLY A 158 17.77 -2.13 24.53
CA GLY A 158 17.29 -2.34 25.90
C GLY A 158 16.85 -1.07 26.66
N ASN A 159 16.76 -1.16 27.99
CA ASN A 159 16.00 -0.22 28.83
C ASN A 159 16.53 1.24 28.82
N SER A 160 16.09 2.07 27.86
CA SER A 160 16.02 3.56 27.70
C SER A 160 17.25 4.41 28.07
N ASN A 161 18.25 3.82 28.69
CA ASN A 161 19.52 4.36 29.07
C ASN A 161 20.53 3.36 28.53
N ALA A 162 20.87 3.45 27.23
CA ALA A 162 22.07 2.78 26.74
C ALA A 162 23.26 3.40 27.49
N GLN A 163 23.58 2.85 28.67
CA GLN A 163 24.70 3.30 29.49
C GLN A 163 26.03 2.79 28.94
N GLU A 164 25.98 1.83 28.01
CA GLU A 164 27.12 1.34 27.26
C GLU A 164 26.88 1.50 25.76
N LEU A 165 27.85 2.14 25.11
CA LEU A 165 27.88 2.36 23.68
C LEU A 165 28.44 1.10 23.01
N LEU A 166 27.63 0.41 22.22
CA LEU A 166 28.15 -0.60 21.30
C LEU A 166 28.80 0.13 20.12
N VAL A 167 30.12 0.33 20.18
CA VAL A 167 30.88 0.91 19.06
C VAL A 167 31.37 -0.21 18.15
N VAL A 168 30.99 -0.20 16.88
CA VAL A 168 31.53 -1.10 15.84
C VAL A 168 31.99 -0.27 14.65
N GLY A 169 33.28 -0.31 14.31
CA GLY A 169 33.89 0.44 13.20
C GLY A 169 35.35 0.05 12.97
N ASP A 170 35.89 0.32 11.78
CA ASP A 170 37.24 -0.09 11.31
C ASP A 170 38.34 0.94 11.59
N ASN A 171 37.98 2.14 12.06
CA ASN A 171 38.92 3.18 12.44
C ASN A 171 38.42 3.96 13.67
N LEU A 172 38.44 3.29 14.82
CA LEU A 172 37.87 3.75 16.10
C LEU A 172 38.64 4.94 16.74
N GLY A 173 39.58 5.54 16.03
CA GLY A 173 40.47 6.59 16.53
C GLY A 173 41.44 6.10 17.60
N SER A 174 42.28 7.01 18.12
CA SER A 174 43.03 6.72 19.35
C SER A 174 42.05 6.81 20.51
N PHE A 175 41.64 5.65 21.04
CA PHE A 175 41.08 5.63 22.37
C PHE A 175 42.12 6.24 23.32
N GLY A 176 41.77 7.26 24.08
CA GLY A 176 42.63 7.71 25.20
C GLY A 176 42.72 6.59 26.25
N ALA A 177 42.71 6.92 27.55
CA ALA A 177 42.58 5.93 28.62
C ALA A 177 41.23 5.15 28.63
N VAL A 178 40.49 5.14 27.52
CA VAL A 178 39.12 4.61 27.40
C VAL A 178 39.18 3.18 26.85
N LYS A 179 38.48 2.30 27.55
CA LYS A 179 38.45 0.86 27.36
C LYS A 179 37.55 0.50 26.17
N ALA A 180 38.02 -0.35 25.27
CA ALA A 180 37.31 -0.66 24.02
C ALA A 180 36.06 -1.54 24.17
N LEU A 181 35.89 -2.21 25.33
CA LEU A 181 34.70 -3.00 25.66
C LEU A 181 34.60 -3.10 27.19
N VAL A 182 33.45 -2.76 27.76
CA VAL A 182 33.13 -3.04 29.16
C VAL A 182 32.13 -4.20 29.16
N ILE A 183 32.48 -5.28 29.85
CA ILE A 183 31.52 -6.31 30.25
C ILE A 183 31.60 -6.33 31.77
N GLY A 184 30.76 -5.54 32.43
CA GLY A 184 30.82 -5.35 33.88
C GLY A 184 29.66 -4.52 34.41
N ASN A 185 29.25 -4.77 35.65
CA ASN A 185 28.11 -4.12 36.30
C ASN A 185 28.47 -2.70 36.79
N THR A 186 27.61 -1.72 36.52
CA THR A 186 27.76 -0.31 36.94
C THR A 186 27.83 -0.10 38.46
N SER A 187 27.59 -1.12 39.29
CA SER A 187 27.71 -1.03 40.75
C SER A 187 28.98 -1.66 41.37
N GLY A 188 29.97 -2.07 40.58
CA GLY A 188 31.24 -2.61 41.12
C GLY A 188 32.33 -2.79 40.06
N THR A 189 33.57 -2.46 40.41
CA THR A 189 34.77 -2.31 39.57
C THR A 189 35.31 -3.61 38.94
N SER A 190 34.45 -4.55 38.53
CA SER A 190 34.84 -5.81 37.91
C SER A 190 34.45 -5.80 36.43
N GLY A 191 35.45 -5.66 35.57
CA GLY A 191 35.28 -5.72 34.12
C GLY A 191 36.54 -6.26 33.46
N PHE A 192 36.36 -6.90 32.32
CA PHE A 192 37.46 -7.32 31.46
C PHE A 192 37.85 -6.15 30.55
N TYR A 193 39.11 -5.71 30.63
CA TYR A 193 39.63 -4.60 29.85
C TYR A 193 40.64 -5.10 28.82
N LEU A 194 40.32 -4.95 27.53
CA LEU A 194 41.29 -5.06 26.44
C LEU A 194 41.65 -3.66 25.97
N GLY A 195 42.86 -3.22 26.29
CA GLY A 195 43.38 -1.93 25.87
C GLY A 195 44.88 -2.02 25.58
N GLN A 196 45.33 -1.22 24.63
CA GLN A 196 46.73 -1.09 24.23
C GLN A 196 47.39 0.02 25.07
N GLY A 197 48.32 -0.35 25.96
CA GLY A 197 49.22 0.64 26.57
C GLY A 197 50.20 1.20 25.53
N ILE A 198 50.97 2.24 25.87
CA ILE A 198 51.98 2.90 25.00
C ILE A 198 53.11 1.97 24.48
N SER A 199 53.03 0.67 24.78
CA SER A 199 53.95 -0.37 24.32
C SER A 199 53.24 -1.54 23.61
N ASN A 200 51.97 -1.39 23.20
CA ASN A 200 51.16 -2.42 22.51
C ASN A 200 50.93 -3.74 23.27
N ASN A 201 51.11 -3.76 24.59
CA ASN A 201 50.74 -4.95 25.38
C ASN A 201 49.24 -4.94 25.70
N MET A 202 48.53 -6.01 25.34
CA MET A 202 47.17 -6.29 25.83
C MET A 202 47.26 -6.92 27.22
N GLY A 203 47.07 -6.12 28.27
CA GLY A 203 47.07 -6.59 29.65
C GLY A 203 45.67 -6.91 30.15
N TRP A 204 45.50 -8.07 30.80
CA TRP A 204 44.27 -8.43 31.52
C TRP A 204 44.42 -8.01 32.98
N TYR A 205 43.79 -6.92 33.40
CA TYR A 205 43.76 -6.50 34.79
C TYR A 205 42.44 -6.86 35.44
N TRP A 206 42.50 -7.66 36.51
CA TRP A 206 41.35 -7.97 37.35
C TRP A 206 41.52 -7.28 38.71
N GLN A 207 40.62 -6.36 39.05
CA GLN A 207 40.66 -5.63 40.32
C GLN A 207 39.43 -6.06 41.14
N ALA A 208 39.65 -6.88 42.17
CA ALA A 208 38.61 -7.24 43.14
C ALA A 208 38.52 -6.15 44.21
N HIS A 209 37.32 -5.65 44.51
CA HIS A 209 37.12 -4.63 45.54
C HIS A 209 36.69 -5.28 46.86
N GLY A 210 37.63 -5.24 47.81
CA GLY A 210 37.49 -5.65 49.22
C GLY A 210 38.87 -5.43 49.82
N THR A 211 38.97 -4.49 50.78
CA THR A 211 40.19 -3.91 51.38
C THR A 211 41.50 -4.34 50.72
N PRO A 212 42.15 -3.49 49.89
CA PRO A 212 43.38 -3.88 49.23
C PRO A 212 44.48 -4.03 50.28
N ALA A 213 44.65 -5.24 50.79
CA ALA A 213 45.94 -5.68 51.29
C ALA A 213 46.84 -5.79 50.05
N LEU A 214 47.55 -4.70 49.77
CA LEU A 214 48.79 -4.68 49.01
C LEU A 214 48.80 -5.61 47.79
N ALA A 215 48.14 -5.20 46.71
CA ALA A 215 48.46 -5.75 45.39
C ALA A 215 49.18 -4.67 44.58
N GLN A 216 50.42 -4.35 44.98
CA GLN A 216 51.42 -3.95 44.00
C GLN A 216 51.82 -5.23 43.26
N ALA A 217 51.30 -5.43 42.05
CA ALA A 217 51.94 -6.33 41.11
C ALA A 217 53.25 -5.67 40.69
N HIS A 218 54.35 -6.15 41.27
CA HIS A 218 55.67 -5.89 40.70
C HIS A 218 55.80 -6.79 39.47
N VAL A 219 55.95 -6.11 38.32
CA VAL A 219 56.21 -6.59 36.96
C VAL A 219 55.01 -7.17 36.22
#